data_AF-A0A6M0GE94-F1
#
_entry.id   AF-A0A6M0GE94-F1
#
_cell.length_a   1.000
_cell.length_b   1.000
_cell.length_c   1.000
_cell.angle_alpha   90.00
_cell.angle_beta   90.00
_cell.angle_gamma   90.00
#
_symmetry.space_group_name_H-M   'P 1'
#
loop_
_entity.id
_entity.type
_entity.pdbx_description
1 polymer ?
#
loop_
_entity_poly.entity_id
_entity_poly.type
_entity_poly.pdbx_seq_one_letter_code
_entity_poly.pdbx_strand_id
1 'polypeptide(L)'
;MSQNNIFELEVEKLGKICRFTLSVQGKRISSQELDYPLSLKRSYQEWQQAYLNCYCKFHHSRGKVITSGSFSTPTPDREKVLRDAEAQLLSDFHRWLRSEQLHAIRDEISHAAFYPTNSEGQWVEVFLTCKNPELERLPWEAWEINTKLSAPGTKSIRIAHVPRNLHYAPVAPLRRKARVLAILGD
;
A
#
# COMPACT_ATOMS: atom_id res chain seq x y z
N MET A 1 22.37 10.77 -18.02
CA MET A 1 20.91 10.67 -17.81
C MET A 1 20.64 9.32 -17.19
N SER A 2 20.41 9.30 -15.88
CA SER A 2 20.17 8.10 -15.09
C SER A 2 18.86 7.46 -15.57
N GLN A 3 18.94 6.28 -16.21
CA GLN A 3 17.75 5.53 -16.57
C GLN A 3 17.17 4.93 -15.28
N ASN A 4 16.22 5.63 -14.66
CA ASN A 4 15.34 5.00 -13.66
C ASN A 4 14.35 4.13 -14.42
N ASN A 5 14.24 2.86 -14.02
CA ASN A 5 13.23 1.96 -14.56
C ASN A 5 11.92 2.31 -13.87
N ILE A 6 11.10 3.11 -14.57
CA ILE A 6 9.79 3.56 -14.12
C ILE A 6 8.74 2.64 -14.74
N PHE A 7 8.00 1.96 -13.87
CA PHE A 7 6.84 1.15 -14.21
C PHE A 7 5.57 1.84 -13.76
N GLU A 8 4.55 1.74 -14.58
CA GLU A 8 3.18 2.14 -14.27
C GLU A 8 2.36 0.86 -14.15
N LEU A 9 1.81 0.62 -12.97
CA LEU A 9 0.96 -0.53 -12.70
C LEU A 9 -0.47 -0.04 -12.46
N GLU A 10 -1.36 -0.39 -13.37
CA GLU A 10 -2.77 -0.10 -13.25
C GLU A 10 -3.53 -1.34 -12.77
N VAL A 11 -4.35 -1.19 -11.72
CA VAL A 11 -5.18 -2.27 -11.19
C VAL A 11 -6.65 -1.86 -11.24
N GLU A 12 -7.43 -2.67 -11.95
CA GLU A 12 -8.86 -2.45 -12.15
C GLU A 12 -9.65 -3.67 -11.71
N LYS A 13 -10.79 -3.46 -11.07
CA LYS A 13 -11.70 -4.53 -10.67
C LYS A 13 -12.96 -4.51 -11.54
N LEU A 14 -13.20 -5.59 -12.27
CA LEU A 14 -14.37 -5.84 -13.10
C LEU A 14 -15.17 -7.00 -12.48
N GLY A 15 -16.13 -6.65 -11.60
CA GLY A 15 -16.92 -7.63 -10.87
C GLY A 15 -16.07 -8.44 -9.90
N LYS A 16 -15.85 -9.73 -10.20
CA LYS A 16 -15.00 -10.64 -9.41
C LYS A 16 -13.57 -10.76 -9.94
N ILE A 17 -13.27 -10.17 -11.08
CA ILE A 17 -11.94 -10.25 -11.71
C ILE A 17 -11.20 -8.94 -11.47
N CYS A 18 -9.93 -9.03 -11.10
CA CYS A 18 -8.99 -7.92 -11.05
C CYS A 18 -8.02 -8.02 -12.23
N ARG A 19 -7.96 -6.98 -13.04
CA ARG A 19 -7.00 -6.83 -14.12
C ARG A 19 -5.83 -5.98 -13.67
N PHE A 20 -4.63 -6.51 -13.87
CA PHE A 20 -3.36 -5.87 -13.61
C PHE A 20 -2.70 -5.55 -14.95
N THR A 21 -2.43 -4.29 -15.20
CA THR A 21 -1.79 -3.82 -16.44
C THR A 21 -0.48 -3.13 -16.10
N LEU A 22 0.63 -3.69 -16.57
CA LEU A 22 1.95 -3.10 -16.44
C LEU A 22 2.32 -2.34 -17.73
N SER A 23 2.68 -1.08 -17.61
CA SER A 23 3.24 -0.25 -18.68
C SER A 23 4.58 0.36 -18.31
N VAL A 24 5.38 0.68 -19.33
CA VAL A 24 6.61 1.46 -19.22
C VAL A 24 6.54 2.55 -20.27
N GLN A 25 6.72 3.81 -19.83
CA GLN A 25 6.67 4.99 -20.72
C GLN A 25 5.40 5.01 -21.60
N GLY A 26 4.24 4.67 -21.03
CA GLY A 26 2.95 4.61 -21.74
C GLY A 26 2.74 3.40 -22.65
N LYS A 27 3.72 2.51 -22.83
CA LYS A 27 3.55 1.26 -23.59
C LYS A 27 3.20 0.11 -22.65
N ARG A 28 2.07 -0.56 -22.90
CA ARG A 28 1.65 -1.77 -22.18
C ARG A 28 2.60 -2.94 -22.50
N ILE A 29 3.13 -3.58 -21.47
CA ILE A 29 4.03 -4.73 -21.57
C ILE A 29 3.32 -6.02 -21.15
N SER A 30 2.59 -5.98 -20.04
CA SER A 30 1.88 -7.14 -19.52
C SER A 30 0.47 -6.76 -19.06
N SER A 31 -0.47 -7.68 -19.27
CA SER A 31 -1.84 -7.57 -18.78
C SER A 31 -2.27 -8.93 -18.27
N GLN A 32 -2.62 -9.02 -17.00
CA GLN A 32 -3.01 -10.27 -16.35
C GLN A 32 -4.32 -10.09 -15.61
N GLU A 33 -5.14 -11.13 -15.61
CA GLU A 33 -6.42 -11.16 -14.93
C GLU A 33 -6.40 -12.22 -13.83
N LEU A 34 -6.94 -11.86 -12.67
CA LEU A 34 -6.91 -12.67 -11.47
C LEU A 34 -8.21 -12.51 -10.70
N ASP A 35 -8.76 -13.59 -10.19
CA ASP A 35 -9.94 -13.52 -9.33
C ASP A 35 -9.65 -12.74 -8.06
N TYR A 36 -10.58 -11.86 -7.68
CA TYR A 36 -10.56 -11.11 -6.43
C TYR A 36 -11.10 -12.00 -5.30
N PRO A 37 -10.26 -12.42 -4.35
CA PRO A 37 -10.65 -13.41 -3.37
C PRO A 37 -11.62 -12.82 -2.33
N LEU A 38 -12.73 -13.52 -2.09
CA LEU A 38 -13.72 -13.15 -1.08
C LEU A 38 -13.12 -13.16 0.34
N SER A 39 -12.29 -14.16 0.63
CA SER A 39 -10.95 -14.00 1.20
C SER A 39 -10.61 -12.64 1.81
N LEU A 40 -9.89 -11.92 0.97
CA LEU A 40 -9.29 -10.62 1.21
C LEU A 40 -10.34 -9.56 1.54
N LYS A 41 -11.51 -9.62 0.89
CA LYS A 41 -12.60 -8.70 1.21
C LYS A 41 -13.06 -8.86 2.66
N ARG A 42 -13.19 -10.11 3.13
CA ARG A 42 -13.62 -10.40 4.49
C ARG A 42 -12.56 -10.00 5.51
N SER A 43 -11.31 -10.39 5.32
CA SER A 43 -10.24 -10.03 6.26
C SER A 43 -10.01 -8.52 6.31
N TYR A 44 -10.19 -7.79 5.21
CA TYR A 44 -10.19 -6.32 5.22
C TYR A 44 -11.32 -5.75 6.09
N GLN A 45 -12.54 -6.26 5.96
CA GLN A 45 -13.69 -5.82 6.77
C GLN A 45 -13.49 -6.13 8.26
N GLU A 46 -12.95 -7.31 8.57
CA GLU A 46 -12.64 -7.72 9.94
C GLU A 46 -11.56 -6.82 10.56
N TRP A 47 -10.48 -6.55 9.83
CA TRP A 47 -9.45 -5.60 10.25
C TRP A 47 -10.00 -4.19 10.44
N GLN A 48 -10.81 -3.69 9.49
CA GLN A 48 -11.43 -2.37 9.59
C GLN A 48 -12.31 -2.27 10.84
N GLN A 49 -13.12 -3.30 11.11
CA GLN A 49 -13.98 -3.34 12.28
C GLN A 49 -13.16 -3.42 13.59
N ALA A 50 -12.08 -4.20 13.62
CA ALA A 50 -11.16 -4.27 14.75
C ALA A 50 -10.49 -2.92 15.00
N TYR A 51 -10.07 -2.23 13.94
CA TYR A 51 -9.46 -0.90 14.01
C TYR A 51 -10.43 0.13 14.60
N LEU A 52 -11.66 0.21 14.07
CA LEU A 52 -12.69 1.11 14.60
C LEU A 52 -13.04 0.77 16.05
N ASN A 53 -13.11 -0.51 16.41
CA ASN A 53 -13.36 -0.95 17.78
C ASN A 53 -12.22 -0.57 18.74
N CYS A 54 -10.97 -0.59 18.27
CA CYS A 54 -9.81 -0.21 19.04
C CYS A 54 -9.78 1.32 19.25
N TYR A 55 -9.87 2.10 18.16
CA TYR A 55 -9.62 3.54 18.19
C TYR A 55 -10.87 4.42 18.31
N CYS A 56 -11.99 4.09 17.66
CA CYS A 56 -13.20 4.92 17.72
C CYS A 56 -13.97 4.76 19.04
N LYS A 57 -13.92 3.58 19.67
CA LYS A 57 -14.46 3.40 21.03
C LYS A 57 -13.60 4.14 22.08
N PHE A 58 -12.31 4.33 21.82
CA PHE A 58 -11.42 5.17 22.64
C PHE A 58 -11.66 6.67 22.46
N HIS A 59 -12.18 7.11 21.31
CA HIS A 59 -12.54 8.51 21.11
C HIS A 59 -13.73 8.98 21.98
N HIS A 60 -14.58 8.04 22.43
CA HIS A 60 -15.66 8.34 23.39
C HIS A 60 -15.18 8.40 24.85
N SER A 61 -13.93 8.01 25.14
CA SER A 61 -13.35 8.06 26.49
C SER A 61 -12.42 9.26 26.71
N ARG A 62 -12.28 10.17 25.74
CA ARG A 62 -11.70 11.50 25.99
C ARG A 62 -12.69 12.34 26.81
N GLY A 63 -12.63 12.19 28.14
CA GLY A 63 -13.20 13.14 29.09
C GLY A 63 -14.59 12.82 29.65
N LYS A 64 -14.83 11.60 30.15
CA LYS A 64 -15.95 11.38 31.08
C LYS A 64 -15.51 10.55 32.28
N VAL A 65 -15.28 11.21 33.40
CA VAL A 65 -15.21 10.55 34.71
C VAL A 65 -16.59 9.99 34.98
N ILE A 66 -16.74 8.67 34.91
CA ILE A 66 -17.92 7.97 35.43
C ILE A 66 -17.40 7.10 36.55
N THR A 67 -17.36 7.66 37.75
CA THR A 67 -17.29 6.87 38.97
C THR A 67 -18.49 5.92 38.96
N SER A 68 -18.24 4.62 38.82
CA SER A 68 -19.18 3.58 39.28
C SER A 68 -18.44 2.25 39.33
N GLY A 69 -18.37 1.67 40.53
CA GLY A 69 -17.84 0.33 40.73
C GLY A 69 -18.68 -0.70 39.99
N SER A 70 -18.05 -1.39 39.04
CA SER A 70 -18.52 -2.66 38.51
C SER A 70 -17.29 -3.40 38.00
N PHE A 71 -17.03 -4.59 38.55
CA PHE A 71 -16.01 -5.49 38.04
C PHE A 71 -16.51 -6.06 36.71
N SER A 72 -16.27 -5.34 35.61
CA SER A 72 -16.43 -5.89 34.27
C SER A 72 -15.32 -6.89 34.00
N THR A 73 -15.70 -8.05 33.46
CA THR A 73 -14.81 -9.10 32.93
C THR A 73 -13.64 -8.54 32.14
N PRO A 74 -12.47 -9.23 32.10
CA PRO A 74 -11.30 -8.72 31.39
C PRO A 74 -11.70 -8.47 29.95
N THR A 75 -11.72 -7.20 29.57
CA THR A 75 -12.02 -6.79 28.21
C THR A 75 -11.03 -7.52 27.30
N PRO A 76 -11.49 -8.20 26.22
CA PRO A 76 -10.57 -8.86 25.31
C PRO A 76 -9.52 -7.87 24.87
N ASP A 77 -8.27 -8.31 24.83
CA ASP A 77 -7.13 -7.49 24.42
C ASP A 77 -7.37 -7.01 22.98
N ARG A 78 -7.92 -5.79 22.85
CA ARG A 78 -8.36 -5.22 21.59
C ARG A 78 -7.17 -4.99 20.66
N GLU A 79 -6.00 -4.75 21.24
CA GLU A 79 -4.76 -4.59 20.49
C GLU A 79 -4.35 -5.93 19.88
N LYS A 80 -4.42 -7.01 20.66
CA LYS A 80 -4.21 -8.37 20.13
C LYS A 80 -5.17 -8.70 19.00
N VAL A 81 -6.47 -8.45 19.16
CA VAL A 81 -7.48 -8.69 18.11
C VAL A 81 -7.17 -7.88 16.84
N LEU A 82 -6.76 -6.62 16.98
CA LEU A 82 -6.35 -5.78 15.86
C LEU A 82 -5.12 -6.35 15.14
N ARG A 83 -4.09 -6.77 15.90
CA ARG A 83 -2.87 -7.37 15.36
C ARG A 83 -3.15 -8.68 14.62
N ASP A 84 -4.00 -9.54 15.19
CA ASP A 84 -4.38 -10.80 14.58
C ASP A 84 -5.14 -10.57 13.26
N ALA A 85 -6.08 -9.61 13.24
CA ALA A 85 -6.82 -9.25 12.02
C ALA A 85 -5.92 -8.59 10.96
N GLU A 86 -4.95 -7.76 11.36
CA GLU A 86 -3.94 -7.17 10.48
C GLU A 86 -3.07 -8.25 9.83
N ALA A 87 -2.57 -9.20 10.62
CA ALA A 87 -1.78 -10.32 10.13
C ALA A 87 -2.57 -11.20 9.14
N GLN A 88 -3.86 -11.45 9.42
CA GLN A 88 -4.73 -12.20 8.52
C GLN A 88 -4.96 -11.47 7.19
N LEU A 89 -5.23 -10.16 7.22
CA LEU A 89 -5.36 -9.34 6.03
C LEU A 89 -4.09 -9.37 5.18
N LEU A 90 -2.92 -9.18 5.79
CA LEU A 90 -1.64 -9.21 5.08
C LEU A 90 -1.35 -10.59 4.49
N SER A 91 -1.63 -11.66 5.22
CA SER A 91 -1.47 -13.04 4.73
C SER A 91 -2.35 -13.33 3.50
N ASP A 92 -3.63 -12.95 3.56
CA ASP A 92 -4.55 -13.10 2.43
C ASP A 92 -4.13 -12.25 1.23
N PHE A 93 -3.65 -11.03 1.49
CA PHE A 93 -3.16 -10.11 0.47
C PHE A 93 -1.91 -10.65 -0.23
N HIS A 94 -0.92 -11.12 0.53
CA HIS A 94 0.29 -11.75 0.00
C HIS A 94 -0.04 -13.02 -0.79
N ARG A 95 -0.94 -13.87 -0.28
CA ARG A 95 -1.36 -15.09 -0.99
C ARG A 95 -2.01 -14.76 -2.32
N TRP A 96 -2.85 -13.73 -2.37
CA TRP A 96 -3.47 -13.25 -3.60
C TRP A 96 -2.43 -12.76 -4.62
N LEU A 97 -1.48 -11.95 -4.17
CA LEU A 97 -0.47 -11.35 -5.05
C LEU A 97 0.67 -12.30 -5.46
N ARG A 98 0.87 -13.41 -4.71
CA ARG A 98 1.81 -14.48 -5.06
C ARG A 98 1.24 -15.47 -6.09
N SER A 99 0.03 -15.25 -6.58
CA SER A 99 -0.59 -16.09 -7.61
C SER A 99 0.26 -16.20 -8.88
N GLU A 100 0.16 -17.36 -9.55
CA GLU A 100 0.92 -17.68 -10.77
C GLU A 100 0.60 -16.71 -11.91
N GLN A 101 -0.64 -16.23 -11.99
CA GLN A 101 -1.08 -15.26 -13.00
C GLN A 101 -0.27 -13.96 -12.94
N LEU A 102 0.16 -13.55 -11.74
CA LEU A 102 0.98 -12.36 -11.54
C LEU A 102 2.48 -12.64 -11.62
N HIS A 103 2.91 -13.88 -11.90
CA HIS A 103 4.32 -14.20 -12.03
C HIS A 103 5.00 -13.36 -13.11
N ALA A 104 4.40 -13.24 -14.30
CA ALA A 104 4.97 -12.46 -15.41
C ALA A 104 5.21 -10.99 -15.05
N ILE A 105 4.25 -10.34 -14.38
CA ILE A 105 4.39 -8.94 -13.93
C ILE A 105 5.51 -8.83 -12.88
N ARG A 106 5.57 -9.76 -11.92
CA ARG A 106 6.61 -9.78 -10.89
C ARG A 106 7.99 -10.00 -11.50
N ASP A 107 8.09 -10.87 -12.49
CA ASP A 107 9.34 -11.19 -13.17
C ASP A 107 9.86 -9.99 -13.96
N GLU A 108 9.01 -9.28 -14.72
CA GLU A 108 9.38 -8.05 -15.44
C GLU A 108 9.97 -6.98 -14.50
N ILE A 109 9.29 -6.69 -13.39
CA ILE A 109 9.73 -5.70 -12.41
C ILE A 109 11.02 -6.16 -11.73
N SER A 110 11.13 -7.45 -11.40
CA SER A 110 12.32 -8.04 -10.79
C SER A 110 13.52 -8.02 -11.73
N HIS A 111 13.32 -8.35 -13.01
CA HIS A 111 14.34 -8.32 -14.03
C HIS A 111 14.94 -6.91 -14.12
N ALA A 112 14.11 -5.88 -14.16
CA ALA A 112 14.58 -4.49 -14.15
C ALA A 112 15.35 -4.08 -12.87
N ALA A 113 15.22 -4.84 -11.78
CA ALA A 113 15.98 -4.65 -10.55
C ALA A 113 17.34 -5.39 -10.55
N PHE A 114 17.45 -6.50 -11.29
CA PHE A 114 18.65 -7.35 -11.37
C PHE A 114 19.68 -6.93 -12.41
N TYR A 115 19.32 -6.19 -13.47
CA TYR A 115 20.28 -5.72 -14.47
C TYR A 115 20.78 -4.31 -14.11
N PRO A 116 21.98 -4.16 -13.51
CA PRO A 116 22.53 -2.86 -13.17
C PRO A 116 22.95 -2.13 -14.45
N THR A 117 22.23 -1.06 -14.80
CA THR A 117 22.87 0.07 -15.45
C THR A 117 23.88 0.67 -14.47
N ASN A 118 25.07 1.07 -14.93
CA ASN A 118 26.29 1.46 -14.18
C ASN A 118 26.14 2.63 -13.16
N SER A 119 25.05 2.70 -12.40
CA SER A 119 24.71 3.77 -11.49
C SER A 119 24.30 3.16 -10.16
N GLU A 120 25.23 3.21 -9.21
CA GLU A 120 24.99 2.80 -7.83
C GLU A 120 23.83 3.62 -7.21
N GLY A 121 22.96 2.96 -6.44
CA GLY A 121 21.90 3.63 -5.67
C GLY A 121 20.58 3.91 -6.40
N GLN A 122 20.34 3.33 -7.58
CA GLN A 122 19.05 3.49 -8.26
C GLN A 122 17.96 2.56 -7.70
N TRP A 123 16.73 3.07 -7.67
CA TRP A 123 15.52 2.34 -7.31
C TRP A 123 14.75 1.94 -8.57
N VAL A 124 14.01 0.86 -8.50
CA VAL A 124 12.93 0.57 -9.48
C VAL A 124 11.66 1.17 -8.93
N GLU A 125 11.09 2.13 -9.65
CA GLU A 125 9.87 2.82 -9.23
C GLU A 125 8.67 2.18 -9.90
N VAL A 126 7.71 1.74 -9.09
CA VAL A 126 6.43 1.19 -9.54
C VAL A 126 5.32 2.14 -9.09
N PHE A 127 4.77 2.90 -10.02
CA PHE A 127 3.65 3.78 -9.79
C PHE A 127 2.34 3.02 -9.92
N LEU A 128 1.66 2.82 -8.80
CA LEU A 128 0.41 2.08 -8.73
C LEU A 128 -0.79 3.03 -8.88
N THR A 129 -1.66 2.74 -9.83
CA THR A 129 -2.95 3.40 -9.99
C THR A 129 -4.08 2.39 -9.81
N CYS A 130 -4.94 2.60 -8.82
CA CYS A 130 -6.14 1.79 -8.62
C CYS A 130 -7.37 2.48 -9.25
N LYS A 131 -8.11 1.77 -10.11
CA LYS A 131 -9.36 2.29 -10.70
C LYS A 131 -10.60 2.06 -9.82
N ASN A 132 -10.48 1.27 -8.76
CA ASN A 132 -11.58 0.95 -7.85
C ASN A 132 -11.21 1.33 -6.39
N PRO A 133 -12.09 2.03 -5.65
CA PRO A 133 -11.80 2.46 -4.28
C PRO A 133 -11.62 1.30 -3.29
N GLU A 134 -12.19 0.11 -3.55
CA GLU A 134 -11.92 -1.08 -2.72
C GLU A 134 -10.47 -1.53 -2.84
N LEU A 135 -9.86 -1.40 -4.02
CA LEU A 135 -8.46 -1.77 -4.25
C LEU A 135 -7.51 -0.73 -3.69
N GLU A 136 -7.85 0.56 -3.78
CA GLU A 136 -7.01 1.66 -3.30
C GLU A 136 -6.70 1.57 -1.79
N ARG A 137 -7.58 0.91 -1.02
CA ARG A 137 -7.45 0.76 0.44
C ARG A 137 -6.60 -0.44 0.88
N LEU A 138 -6.15 -1.26 -0.06
CA LEU A 138 -5.32 -2.42 0.26
C LEU A 138 -3.88 -1.97 0.57
N PRO A 139 -3.12 -2.74 1.38
CA PRO A 139 -1.78 -2.38 1.81
C PRO A 139 -0.73 -2.68 0.72
N TRP A 140 -0.78 -1.95 -0.40
CA TRP A 140 0.09 -2.22 -1.55
C TRP A 140 1.58 -2.00 -1.28
N GLU A 141 1.93 -1.16 -0.31
CA GLU A 141 3.30 -0.99 0.17
C GLU A 141 3.86 -2.26 0.79
N ALA A 142 2.98 -3.15 1.28
CA ALA A 142 3.37 -4.47 1.79
C ALA A 142 3.54 -5.51 0.68
N TRP A 143 3.37 -5.16 -0.60
CA TRP A 143 3.54 -6.10 -1.68
C TRP A 143 5.02 -6.39 -1.96
N GLU A 144 5.41 -7.62 -1.61
CA GLU A 144 6.75 -8.14 -1.86
C GLU A 144 6.85 -8.71 -3.28
N ILE A 145 7.39 -7.93 -4.22
CA ILE A 145 7.62 -8.38 -5.61
C ILE A 145 8.86 -9.26 -5.74
N ASN A 146 9.89 -9.04 -4.90
CA ASN A 146 10.99 -9.99 -4.74
C ASN A 146 11.76 -9.72 -3.43
N THR A 147 11.85 -10.73 -2.56
CA THR A 147 12.59 -10.65 -1.29
C THR A 147 14.08 -11.00 -1.44
N LYS A 148 14.52 -11.40 -2.65
CA LYS A 148 15.91 -11.78 -2.96
C LYS A 148 16.85 -10.61 -3.24
N LEU A 149 16.39 -9.36 -3.06
CA LEU A 149 17.11 -8.11 -3.38
C LEU A 149 18.22 -7.73 -2.37
N SER A 150 18.70 -8.68 -1.56
CA SER A 150 19.82 -8.44 -0.62
C SER A 150 21.19 -8.78 -1.24
N ALA A 151 21.25 -9.12 -2.52
CA ALA A 151 22.51 -9.37 -3.22
C ALA A 151 23.22 -8.02 -3.52
N PRO A 152 24.56 -7.94 -3.34
CA PRO A 152 25.32 -6.74 -3.66
C PRO A 152 25.09 -6.31 -5.12
N GLY A 153 24.69 -5.06 -5.34
CA GLY A 153 24.47 -4.49 -6.68
C GLY A 153 23.05 -4.58 -7.23
N THR A 154 22.08 -5.11 -6.46
CA THR A 154 20.65 -5.11 -6.87
C THR A 154 19.94 -3.82 -6.49
N LYS A 155 19.03 -3.35 -7.35
CA LYS A 155 18.22 -2.15 -7.11
C LYS A 155 17.02 -2.51 -6.23
N SER A 156 16.69 -1.69 -5.24
CA SER A 156 15.49 -1.92 -4.44
C SER A 156 14.24 -1.40 -5.16
N ILE A 157 13.13 -2.12 -5.03
CA ILE A 157 11.84 -1.81 -5.67
C ILE A 157 11.01 -0.97 -4.69
N ARG A 158 10.47 0.16 -5.15
CA ARG A 158 9.53 0.99 -4.40
C ARG A 158 8.20 1.05 -5.12
N ILE A 159 7.13 0.77 -4.38
CA ILE A 159 5.76 0.90 -4.87
C ILE A 159 5.19 2.18 -4.28
N ALA A 160 4.68 3.07 -5.13
CA ALA A 160 4.07 4.33 -4.72
C ALA A 160 2.66 4.46 -5.31
N HIS A 161 1.69 4.81 -4.47
CA HIS A 161 0.35 5.14 -4.93
C HIS A 161 0.35 6.44 -5.73
N VAL A 162 -0.32 6.41 -6.87
CA VAL A 162 -0.54 7.57 -7.72
C VAL A 162 -2.04 7.77 -7.90
N PRO A 163 -2.56 8.99 -7.59
CA PRO A 163 -3.96 9.27 -7.80
C PRO A 163 -4.29 9.20 -9.29
N ARG A 164 -5.46 8.63 -9.60
CA ARG A 164 -5.97 8.49 -10.98
C ARG A 164 -6.01 9.83 -11.75
N ASN A 165 -6.17 10.94 -11.04
CA ASN A 165 -6.21 12.28 -11.59
C ASN A 165 -4.95 13.07 -11.18
N LEU A 166 -3.81 12.76 -11.80
CA LEU A 166 -2.67 13.69 -11.81
C LEU A 166 -3.05 14.86 -12.73
N HIS A 167 -3.68 15.88 -12.16
CA HIS A 167 -3.76 17.17 -12.81
C HIS A 167 -2.35 17.77 -12.80
N TYR A 168 -1.59 17.57 -13.87
CA TYR A 168 -0.44 18.41 -14.21
C TYR A 168 -0.93 19.81 -14.55
N ALA A 169 -1.51 20.51 -13.58
CA ALA A 169 -1.48 21.96 -13.60
C ALA A 169 -0.07 22.32 -13.14
N PRO A 170 0.77 22.97 -13.97
CA PRO A 170 2.01 23.52 -13.48
C PRO A 170 1.66 24.49 -12.35
N VAL A 171 1.87 24.07 -11.10
CA VAL A 171 1.68 24.95 -9.96
C VAL A 171 2.78 25.98 -10.07
N ALA A 172 2.41 27.17 -10.56
CA ALA A 172 3.31 28.31 -10.54
C ALA A 172 3.80 28.48 -9.09
N PRO A 173 5.13 28.62 -8.87
CA PRO A 173 5.66 28.72 -7.52
C PRO A 173 5.03 29.93 -6.82
N LEU A 174 4.16 29.65 -5.85
CA LEU A 174 3.59 30.67 -4.97
C LEU A 174 4.73 31.25 -4.14
N ARG A 175 5.25 32.40 -4.55
CA ARG A 175 6.21 33.21 -3.79
C ARG A 175 5.54 33.75 -2.51
N ARG A 176 5.41 32.91 -1.49
CA ARG A 176 4.97 33.33 -0.15
C ARG A 176 6.20 33.54 0.72
N LYS A 177 6.27 34.69 1.41
CA LYS A 177 7.27 34.93 2.46
C LYS A 177 7.07 33.88 3.56
N ALA A 178 8.14 33.16 3.91
CA ALA A 178 8.10 32.20 5.00
C ALA A 178 7.63 32.89 6.30
N ARG A 179 6.60 32.34 6.93
CA ARG A 179 6.18 32.74 8.28
C ARG A 179 6.65 31.64 9.22
N VAL A 180 7.64 31.95 10.03
CA VAL A 180 8.19 31.04 11.04
C VAL A 180 7.32 31.16 12.29
N LEU A 181 6.76 30.03 12.74
CA LEU A 181 6.16 29.91 14.07
C LEU A 181 7.26 29.41 15.01
N ALA A 182 7.69 30.24 15.94
CA ALA A 182 8.56 29.84 17.04
C ALA A 182 7.70 29.55 18.27
N ILE A 183 7.89 28.37 18.87
CA ILE A 183 7.34 28.04 20.19
C ILE A 183 8.54 28.10 21.15
N LEU A 184 8.51 29.09 22.03
CA LEU A 184 9.49 29.25 23.11
C LEU A 184 8.88 28.66 24.37
N GLY A 185 9.57 27.68 24.96
CA GLY A 185 9.29 27.21 26.33
C GLY A 185 10.17 27.97 27.31
N ASP A 186 9.63 28.25 28.50
CA ASP A 186 10.39 28.70 29.68
C ASP A 186 10.88 27.46 30.45
#